data_AF-A0ABD3QVK2-F1
#
_entry.id   AF-A0ABD3QVK2-F1
#
_cell.length_a   1.000
_cell.length_b   1.000
_cell.length_c   1.000
_cell.angle_alpha   90.00
_cell.angle_beta   90.00
_cell.angle_gamma   90.00
#
_symmetry.space_group_name_H-M   'P 1'
#
loop_
_entity.id
_entity.type
_entity.pdbx_description
1 polymer ?
#
loop_
_entity_poly.entity_id
_entity_poly.type
_entity_poly.pdbx_seq_one_letter_code
_entity_poly.pdbx_strand_id
1 'polypeptide(L)'
;MSKLSLILLAAIVAVTTAFAPAAQKTAISQRTFVPKVEAQPTALFMAEDMTWEGEYPPSKVLGPIMSKMPSGLLAVISMVSLGVCIYSCVQTGLLLREPGAIENGSWVKWYYIVEGLGGPLAWGTHVASWIQRKNGM
;
A
#
# COMPACT_ATOMS: atom_id res chain seq x y z
N MET A 1 -26.74 -9.20 -16.51
CA MET A 1 -25.30 -9.54 -16.54
C MET A 1 -24.39 -8.42 -17.07
N SER A 2 -24.85 -7.51 -17.96
CA SER A 2 -23.98 -6.42 -18.46
C SER A 2 -23.63 -5.34 -17.42
N LYS A 3 -24.55 -5.00 -16.50
CA LYS A 3 -24.32 -3.96 -15.48
C LYS A 3 -23.19 -4.31 -14.51
N LEU A 4 -23.15 -5.55 -14.01
CA LEU A 4 -22.07 -6.04 -13.14
C LEU A 4 -20.74 -6.13 -13.90
N SER A 5 -20.78 -6.50 -15.18
CA SER A 5 -19.58 -6.54 -16.03
C SER A 5 -18.97 -5.14 -16.24
N LEU A 6 -19.81 -4.12 -16.42
CA LEU A 6 -19.34 -2.73 -16.55
C LEU A 6 -18.74 -2.19 -15.25
N ILE A 7 -19.34 -2.53 -14.10
CA ILE A 7 -18.79 -2.15 -12.79
C ILE A 7 -17.45 -2.84 -12.53
N LEU A 8 -17.34 -4.12 -12.88
CA LEU A 8 -16.10 -4.88 -12.76
C LEU A 8 -15.00 -4.28 -13.66
N LEU A 9 -15.35 -3.92 -14.90
CA LEU A 9 -14.42 -3.30 -15.84
C LEU A 9 -13.96 -1.92 -15.34
N ALA A 10 -14.88 -1.10 -14.81
CA ALA A 10 -14.55 0.19 -14.24
C ALA A 10 -13.64 0.07 -13.00
N ALA A 11 -13.89 -0.93 -12.15
CA ALA A 11 -13.02 -1.23 -11.01
C ALA A 11 -11.61 -1.64 -11.46
N ILE A 12 -11.51 -2.51 -12.48
CA ILE A 12 -10.21 -2.92 -13.05
C ILE A 12 -9.48 -1.71 -13.66
N VAL A 13 -10.18 -0.85 -14.40
CA VAL A 13 -9.59 0.36 -14.99
C VAL A 13 -9.12 1.32 -13.89
N ALA A 14 -9.92 1.58 -12.86
CA ALA A 14 -9.54 2.45 -11.74
C ALA A 14 -8.28 1.93 -11.02
N VAL A 15 -8.25 0.63 -10.71
CA VAL A 15 -7.12 -0.02 -10.04
C VAL A 15 -5.85 0.00 -10.90
N THR A 16 -5.98 -0.17 -12.22
CA THR A 16 -4.82 -0.18 -13.13
C THR A 16 -4.22 1.21 -13.39
N THR A 17 -4.98 2.31 -13.29
CA THR A 17 -4.40 3.67 -13.43
C THR A 17 -3.38 4.01 -12.34
N ALA A 18 -3.52 3.43 -11.15
CA ALA A 18 -2.53 3.54 -10.08
C ALA A 18 -1.20 2.83 -10.41
N PHE A 19 -1.25 1.84 -11.31
CA PHE A 19 -0.11 0.99 -11.70
C PHE A 19 0.43 1.27 -13.11
N ALA A 20 -0.17 2.19 -13.86
CA ALA A 20 0.36 2.60 -15.16
C ALA A 20 1.79 3.14 -15.00
N PRO A 21 2.72 2.87 -15.93
CA PRO A 21 4.06 3.43 -15.86
C PRO A 21 3.98 4.96 -15.85
N ALA A 22 4.71 5.62 -14.94
CA ALA A 22 4.84 7.07 -14.99
C ALA A 22 5.56 7.44 -16.30
N ALA A 23 4.95 8.30 -17.12
CA ALA A 23 5.65 8.88 -18.26
C ALA A 23 6.94 9.54 -17.75
N GLN A 24 8.08 9.07 -18.24
CA GLN A 24 9.41 9.46 -17.78
C GLN A 24 9.63 10.94 -18.11
N LYS A 25 9.29 11.83 -17.19
CA LYS A 25 9.68 13.23 -17.27
C LYS A 25 11.13 13.30 -16.83
N THR A 26 12.02 13.59 -17.78
CA THR A 26 13.44 13.88 -17.56
C THR A 26 13.54 15.04 -16.55
N ALA A 27 13.74 14.73 -15.27
CA ALA A 27 13.98 15.74 -14.25
C ALA A 27 15.41 16.26 -14.41
N ILE A 28 15.54 17.50 -14.88
CA ILE A 28 16.81 18.23 -14.86
C ILE A 28 17.16 18.46 -13.38
N SER A 29 18.20 17.79 -12.91
CA SER A 29 18.72 17.93 -11.56
C SER A 29 19.37 19.30 -11.39
N GLN A 30 18.63 20.30 -10.91
CA GLN A 30 19.23 21.54 -10.41
C GLN A 30 19.90 21.24 -9.06
N ARG A 31 21.21 21.00 -9.09
CA ARG A 31 22.04 20.96 -7.88
C ARG A 31 22.37 22.41 -7.48
N THR A 32 21.66 22.95 -6.51
CA THR A 32 22.08 24.17 -5.81
C THR A 32 23.11 23.78 -4.75
N PHE A 33 24.35 24.26 -4.90
CA PHE A 33 25.40 24.07 -3.89
C PHE A 33 25.05 24.88 -2.63
N VAL A 34 24.88 24.20 -1.49
CA VAL A 34 24.80 24.81 -0.16
C VAL A 34 26.08 24.42 0.60
N PRO A 35 26.79 25.36 1.27
CA PRO A 35 28.00 25.04 2.02
C PRO A 35 27.70 24.10 3.19
N LYS A 36 28.49 23.03 3.31
CA LYS A 36 28.41 22.05 4.39
C LYS A 36 28.97 22.65 5.69
N VAL A 37 28.12 22.95 6.66
CA VAL A 37 28.54 23.20 8.05
C VAL A 37 28.64 21.84 8.74
N GLU A 38 29.85 21.47 9.16
CA GLU A 38 30.10 20.23 9.88
C GLU A 38 29.70 20.37 11.35
N ALA A 39 28.54 19.81 11.70
CA ALA A 39 28.14 19.58 13.08
C ALA A 39 28.50 18.13 13.48
N GLN A 40 29.22 17.98 14.59
CA GLN A 40 29.60 16.69 15.19
C GLN A 40 28.36 15.82 15.52
N PRO A 41 28.47 14.48 15.43
CA PRO A 41 27.32 13.61 15.63
C PRO A 41 27.13 13.32 17.12
N THR A 42 26.25 14.07 17.78
CA THR A 42 25.65 13.62 19.04
C THR A 42 24.57 12.61 18.68
N ALA A 43 24.94 11.33 18.63
CA ALA A 43 24.02 10.22 18.37
C ALA A 43 23.09 9.99 19.56
N LEU A 44 22.03 10.80 19.66
CA LEU A 44 20.98 10.64 20.65
C LEU A 44 19.64 10.92 19.97
N PHE A 45 18.99 9.86 19.48
CA PHE A 45 17.59 9.81 19.03
C PHE A 45 17.03 11.11 18.44
N MET A 46 17.73 11.71 17.47
CA MET A 46 17.11 12.69 16.59
C MET A 46 16.11 11.87 15.76
N ALA A 47 14.83 11.97 16.10
CA ALA A 47 13.78 11.51 15.21
C ALA A 47 14.06 12.17 13.85
N GLU A 48 14.31 11.36 12.83
CA GLU A 48 14.56 11.87 11.49
C GLU A 48 13.40 12.79 11.11
N ASP A 49 13.70 14.01 10.68
CA ASP A 49 12.67 15.00 10.34
C ASP A 49 11.75 14.41 9.25
N MET A 50 10.45 14.30 9.54
CA MET A 50 9.45 13.75 8.63
C MET A 50 8.61 14.83 7.93
N THR A 51 8.91 16.10 8.17
CA THR A 51 8.26 17.20 7.45
C THR A 51 8.60 17.13 5.96
N TRP A 52 7.65 17.53 5.13
CA TRP A 52 7.81 17.59 3.70
C TRP A 52 6.95 18.70 3.12
N GLU A 53 7.42 19.27 2.01
CA GLU A 53 6.75 20.34 1.27
C GLU A 53 6.45 19.84 -0.15
N GLY A 54 5.35 20.30 -0.75
CA GLY A 54 4.97 19.97 -2.14
C GLY A 54 3.73 19.08 -2.28
N GLU A 55 3.68 18.24 -3.32
CA GLU A 55 2.52 17.37 -3.63
C GLU A 55 2.61 15.95 -3.06
N TYR A 56 3.81 15.40 -2.88
CA TYR A 56 4.03 14.04 -2.36
C TYR A 56 5.19 13.97 -1.36
N PRO A 57 5.12 13.08 -0.35
CA PRO A 57 6.19 12.94 0.64
C PRO A 57 7.41 12.19 0.09
N PRO A 58 8.60 12.39 0.69
CA PRO A 58 9.79 11.64 0.35
C PRO A 58 9.69 10.18 0.83
N SER A 59 10.38 9.25 0.15
CA SER A 59 10.34 7.80 0.45
C SER A 59 10.68 7.43 1.90
N LYS A 60 11.40 8.27 2.66
CA LYS A 60 11.75 8.01 4.07
C LYS A 60 10.54 7.84 4.99
N VAL A 61 9.39 8.43 4.66
CA VAL A 61 8.15 8.26 5.46
C VAL A 61 7.61 6.83 5.43
N LEU A 62 8.04 6.02 4.46
CA LEU A 62 7.69 4.60 4.34
C LEU A 62 8.51 3.71 5.29
N GLY A 63 9.45 4.29 6.04
CA GLY A 63 10.35 3.56 6.92
C GLY A 63 11.47 2.83 6.16
N PRO A 64 12.33 2.09 6.88
CA PRO A 64 13.60 1.61 6.35
C PRO A 64 13.47 0.54 5.26
N ILE A 65 12.33 -0.16 5.18
CA ILE A 65 12.12 -1.29 4.27
C ILE A 65 11.41 -0.83 3.01
N MET A 66 10.20 -0.28 3.14
CA MET A 66 9.37 0.09 1.98
C MET A 66 9.95 1.27 1.19
N SER A 67 10.76 2.13 1.82
CA SER A 67 11.50 3.20 1.14
C SER A 67 12.47 2.70 0.06
N LYS A 68 12.87 1.42 0.11
CA LYS A 68 13.78 0.80 -0.87
C LYS A 68 13.07 -0.11 -1.87
N MET A 69 11.77 -0.32 -1.73
CA MET A 69 11.00 -1.19 -2.62
C MET A 69 10.51 -0.40 -3.85
N PRO A 70 10.57 -0.99 -5.05
CA PRO A 70 10.05 -0.34 -6.25
C PRO A 70 8.52 -0.26 -6.21
N SER A 71 7.96 0.78 -6.83
CA SER A 71 6.51 1.05 -6.81
C SER A 71 5.66 -0.11 -7.33
N GLY A 72 6.13 -0.78 -8.39
CA GLY A 72 5.47 -1.93 -8.99
C GLY A 72 5.44 -3.18 -8.09
N LEU A 73 6.40 -3.37 -7.20
CA LEU A 73 6.38 -4.49 -6.25
C LEU A 73 5.33 -4.24 -5.16
N LEU A 74 5.31 -3.05 -4.58
CA LEU A 74 4.34 -2.65 -3.55
C LEU A 74 2.90 -2.71 -4.08
N ALA A 75 2.72 -2.35 -5.35
CA ALA A 75 1.48 -2.50 -6.10
C ALA A 75 0.95 -3.94 -6.12
N VAL A 76 1.80 -4.90 -6.50
CA VAL A 76 1.43 -6.31 -6.55
C VAL A 76 1.11 -6.84 -5.16
N ILE A 77 1.91 -6.49 -4.14
CA ILE A 77 1.66 -6.86 -2.74
C ILE A 77 0.30 -6.35 -2.27
N SER A 78 -0.05 -5.11 -2.63
CA SER A 78 -1.35 -4.51 -2.31
C SER A 78 -2.50 -5.32 -2.90
N MET A 79 -2.41 -5.67 -4.18
CA MET A 79 -3.44 -6.45 -4.88
C MET A 79 -3.61 -7.85 -4.29
N VAL A 80 -2.51 -8.53 -3.97
CA VAL A 80 -2.55 -9.85 -3.32
C VAL A 80 -3.19 -9.75 -1.94
N SER A 81 -2.79 -8.76 -1.14
CA SER A 81 -3.33 -8.53 0.20
C SER A 81 -4.84 -8.23 0.17
N LEU A 82 -5.29 -7.46 -0.81
CA LEU A 82 -6.71 -7.18 -1.03
C LEU A 82 -7.46 -8.45 -1.44
N GLY A 83 -6.91 -9.25 -2.35
CA GLY A 83 -7.51 -10.51 -2.80
C GLY A 83 -7.70 -11.50 -1.65
N VAL A 84 -6.68 -11.64 -0.80
CA VAL A 84 -6.72 -12.49 0.41
C VAL A 84 -7.77 -11.98 1.41
N CYS A 85 -7.85 -10.66 1.62
CA CYS A 85 -8.87 -10.08 2.50
C CYS A 85 -10.30 -10.32 1.98
N ILE A 86 -10.53 -10.14 0.68
CA ILE A 86 -11.84 -10.41 0.06
C ILE A 86 -12.19 -11.89 0.21
N TYR A 87 -11.25 -12.79 -0.06
CA TYR A 87 -11.45 -14.23 0.09
C TYR A 87 -11.88 -14.59 1.51
N SER A 88 -11.16 -14.09 2.51
CA SER A 88 -11.50 -14.31 3.93
C SER A 88 -12.90 -13.79 4.29
N CYS A 89 -13.24 -12.58 3.89
CA CYS A 89 -14.56 -11.99 4.16
C CYS A 89 -15.68 -12.83 3.54
N VAL A 90 -15.50 -13.30 2.30
CA VAL A 90 -16.47 -14.15 1.61
C VAL A 90 -16.62 -15.49 2.32
N GLN A 91 -15.51 -16.16 2.65
CA GLN A 91 -15.55 -17.47 3.30
C GLN A 91 -16.14 -17.40 4.71
N THR A 92 -15.78 -16.38 5.47
CA THR A 92 -16.40 -16.11 6.78
C THR A 92 -17.90 -15.89 6.63
N GLY A 93 -18.32 -15.15 5.61
CA GLY A 93 -19.74 -14.95 5.28
C GLY A 93 -20.48 -16.24 4.90
N LEU A 94 -19.81 -17.22 4.32
CA LEU A 94 -20.37 -18.55 4.05
C LEU A 94 -20.49 -19.38 5.32
N LEU A 95 -19.46 -19.39 6.17
CA LEU A 95 -19.49 -20.10 7.46
C LEU A 95 -20.59 -19.60 8.39
N LEU A 96 -20.88 -18.29 8.36
CA LEU A 96 -22.00 -17.71 9.12
C LEU A 96 -23.38 -18.25 8.71
N ARG A 97 -23.49 -18.90 7.54
CA ARG A 97 -24.75 -19.51 7.06
C ARG A 97 -24.86 -21.00 7.41
N GLU A 98 -23.80 -21.60 7.95
CA GLU A 98 -23.83 -22.99 8.35
C GLU A 98 -24.71 -23.17 9.61
N PRO A 99 -25.61 -24.17 9.64
CA PRO A 99 -26.44 -24.42 10.81
C PRO A 99 -25.60 -24.74 12.03
N GLY A 100 -25.88 -24.08 13.16
CA GLY A 100 -25.14 -24.30 14.41
C GLY A 100 -23.82 -23.53 14.52
N ALA A 101 -23.35 -22.87 13.44
CA ALA A 101 -22.04 -22.26 13.42
C ALA A 101 -21.94 -20.98 14.24
N ILE A 102 -23.02 -20.18 14.29
CA ILE A 102 -23.07 -18.96 15.10
C ILE A 102 -23.15 -19.32 16.59
N GLU A 103 -23.96 -20.31 16.94
CA GLU A 103 -24.25 -20.70 18.31
C GLU A 103 -23.01 -21.23 19.05
N ASN A 104 -22.15 -21.99 18.36
CA ASN A 104 -20.92 -22.55 18.93
C ASN A 104 -19.66 -21.75 18.56
N GLY A 105 -19.80 -20.67 17.77
CA GLY A 105 -18.67 -19.86 17.30
C GLY A 105 -17.75 -20.55 16.29
N SER A 106 -18.13 -21.69 15.71
CA SER A 106 -17.28 -22.46 14.80
C SER A 106 -16.98 -21.73 13.49
N TRP A 107 -17.75 -20.69 13.17
CA TRP A 107 -17.51 -19.80 12.03
C TRP A 107 -16.21 -18.98 12.18
N VAL A 108 -15.73 -18.78 13.39
CA VAL A 108 -14.50 -18.03 13.66
C VAL A 108 -13.29 -18.91 13.36
N LYS A 109 -12.57 -18.58 12.29
CA LYS A 109 -11.31 -19.23 11.91
C LYS A 109 -10.17 -18.24 12.03
N TRP A 110 -9.11 -18.60 12.77
CA TRP A 110 -7.97 -17.72 13.01
C TRP A 110 -7.30 -17.26 11.70
N TYR A 111 -7.23 -18.14 10.69
CA TYR A 111 -6.62 -17.82 9.41
C TYR A 111 -7.45 -16.80 8.64
N TYR A 112 -8.79 -16.90 8.67
CA TYR A 112 -9.64 -15.86 8.09
C TYR A 112 -9.50 -14.52 8.82
N ILE A 113 -9.27 -14.51 10.14
CA ILE A 113 -8.97 -13.26 10.86
C ILE A 113 -7.66 -12.64 10.36
N VAL A 114 -6.58 -13.43 10.28
CA VAL A 114 -5.27 -12.96 9.81
C VAL A 114 -5.33 -12.47 8.36
N GLU A 115 -5.99 -13.23 7.49
CA GLU A 115 -6.23 -12.85 6.09
C GLU A 115 -7.08 -11.58 5.97
N GLY A 116 -8.04 -11.37 6.88
CA GLY A 116 -8.84 -10.14 6.96
C GLY A 116 -8.02 -8.90 7.30
N LEU A 117 -6.91 -9.05 8.02
CA LEU A 117 -5.93 -7.97 8.24
C LEU A 117 -5.18 -7.58 6.95
N GLY A 118 -5.36 -8.35 5.87
CA GLY A 118 -4.90 -7.99 4.53
C GLY A 118 -5.52 -6.69 4.00
N GLY A 119 -6.70 -6.29 4.48
CA GLY A 119 -7.36 -5.03 4.04
C GLY A 119 -6.55 -3.77 4.36
N PRO A 120 -6.23 -3.51 5.65
CA PRO A 120 -5.32 -2.42 6.02
C PRO A 120 -3.94 -2.51 5.36
N LEU A 121 -3.38 -3.71 5.21
CA LEU A 121 -2.10 -3.92 4.52
C LEU A 121 -2.19 -3.56 3.04
N ALA A 122 -3.28 -3.92 2.36
CA ALA A 122 -3.52 -3.58 0.97
C ALA A 122 -3.57 -2.07 0.78
N TRP A 123 -4.29 -1.35 1.65
CA TRP A 123 -4.34 0.10 1.60
C TRP A 123 -2.96 0.73 1.85
N GLY A 124 -2.25 0.29 2.90
CA GLY A 124 -0.93 0.83 3.22
C GLY A 124 0.10 0.63 2.10
N THR A 125 0.14 -0.56 1.51
CA THR A 125 1.05 -0.88 0.40
C THR A 125 0.65 -0.22 -0.93
N HIS A 126 -0.65 0.03 -1.15
CA HIS A 126 -1.13 0.86 -2.26
C HIS A 126 -0.63 2.31 -2.14
N VAL A 127 -0.80 2.91 -0.96
CA VAL A 127 -0.30 4.27 -0.68
C VAL A 127 1.23 4.33 -0.82
N ALA A 128 1.94 3.32 -0.29
CA ALA A 128 3.38 3.23 -0.44
C ALA A 128 3.83 3.12 -1.91
N SER A 129 3.11 2.33 -2.72
CA SER A 129 3.35 2.23 -4.17
C SER A 129 3.18 3.59 -4.86
N TRP A 130 2.14 4.35 -4.52
CA TRP A 130 1.94 5.71 -5.04
C TRP A 130 3.08 6.66 -4.65
N ILE A 131 3.51 6.65 -3.39
CA ILE A 131 4.65 7.46 -2.91
C ILE A 131 5.91 7.12 -3.70
N GLN A 132 6.24 5.82 -3.85
CA GLN A 132 7.43 5.39 -4.59
C GLN A 132 7.36 5.79 -6.07
N ARG A 133 6.18 5.66 -6.70
CA ARG A 133 5.99 6.07 -8.09
C ARG A 133 6.23 7.57 -8.27
N LYS A 134 5.76 8.40 -7.34
CA LYS A 134 5.98 9.85 -7.36
C LYS A 134 7.46 10.21 -7.15
N ASN A 135 8.17 9.44 -6.33
CA ASN A 135 9.61 9.57 -6.09
C ASN A 135 10.50 8.95 -7.19
N GLY A 136 9.91 8.40 -8.27
CA GLY A 136 10.67 7.84 -9.39
C GLY A 136 11.25 6.44 -9.14
N MET A 137 10.64 5.68 -8.22
CA MET A 137 11.01 4.31 -7.85
C MET A 137 9.99 3.27 -8.31
#